data_AF-A0A847FRD9-F1
#
_entry.id   AF-A0A847FRD9-F1
#
_cell.length_a   1.000
_cell.length_b   1.000
_cell.length_c   1.000
_cell.angle_alpha   90.00
_cell.angle_beta   90.00
_cell.angle_gamma   90.00
#
_symmetry.space_group_name_H-M   'P 1'
#
loop_
_entity.id
_entity.type
_entity.pdbx_description
1 polymer ?
#
loop_
_entity_poly.entity_id
_entity_poly.type
_entity_poly.pdbx_seq_one_letter_code
_entity_poly.pdbx_strand_id
1 'polypeptide(L)'
;MIVSCGPTAQPPAEATQAPVEAPTQASEPAAAPSGEAILFGMVAPMTGDAADYGVQLETGVQLAIDEINAAGGIDGRPVELEI
;
A
#
# COMPACT_ATOMS: atom_id res chain seq x y z
N MET A 1 29.42 -8.44 -26.22
CA MET A 1 29.25 -9.88 -25.94
C MET A 1 28.09 -10.00 -24.98
N ILE A 2 26.96 -10.46 -25.48
CA ILE A 2 25.66 -10.44 -24.77
C ILE A 2 25.39 -11.90 -24.41
N VAL A 3 25.54 -12.25 -23.13
CA VAL A 3 25.26 -13.61 -22.64
C VAL A 3 23.76 -13.72 -22.39
N SER A 4 23.09 -14.32 -23.37
CA SER A 4 21.73 -14.84 -23.28
C SER A 4 21.76 -16.14 -22.47
N CYS A 5 21.25 -16.11 -21.24
CA CYS A 5 21.01 -17.33 -20.47
C CYS A 5 19.63 -17.86 -20.86
N GLY A 6 19.61 -18.89 -21.71
CA GLY A 6 18.40 -19.64 -22.04
C GLY A 6 17.89 -20.48 -20.85
N PRO A 7 16.59 -20.82 -20.82
CA PRO A 7 15.96 -21.46 -19.68
C PRO A 7 16.34 -22.94 -19.58
N THR A 8 16.95 -23.34 -18.47
CA THR A 8 17.04 -24.75 -18.09
C THR A 8 15.68 -25.21 -17.58
N ALA A 9 15.08 -26.15 -18.30
CA ALA A 9 13.81 -26.78 -17.97
C ALA A 9 13.91 -27.63 -16.70
N GLN A 10 13.00 -27.41 -15.76
CA GLN A 10 12.63 -28.39 -14.74
C GLN A 10 11.10 -28.59 -14.80
N PRO A 11 10.59 -29.77 -15.19
CA PRO A 11 9.16 -30.07 -15.24
C PRO A 11 8.65 -30.62 -13.88
N PRO A 12 7.35 -30.86 -13.72
CA PRO A 12 6.39 -30.04 -12.99
C PRO A 12 6.13 -30.56 -11.56
N ALA A 13 6.23 -29.69 -10.55
CA ALA A 13 5.65 -29.96 -9.24
C ALA A 13 4.21 -29.44 -9.24
N GLU A 14 3.30 -30.23 -9.82
CA GLU A 14 1.87 -30.10 -9.64
C GLU A 14 1.55 -30.54 -8.20
N ALA A 15 1.52 -29.59 -7.27
CA ALA A 15 0.81 -29.73 -6.02
C ALA A 15 -0.44 -28.86 -6.13
N THR A 16 -1.50 -29.48 -6.63
CA THR A 16 -2.89 -29.09 -6.42
C THR A 16 -3.07 -28.57 -4.99
N GLN A 17 -3.35 -27.28 -4.85
CA GLN A 17 -4.27 -26.82 -3.83
C GLN A 17 -5.36 -26.05 -4.55
N ALA A 18 -6.55 -26.64 -4.46
CA ALA A 18 -7.84 -26.09 -4.86
C ALA A 18 -7.97 -24.63 -4.38
N PRO A 19 -8.85 -23.82 -5.02
CA PRO A 19 -9.05 -22.45 -4.60
C PRO A 19 -9.50 -22.46 -3.15
N VAL A 20 -8.66 -21.97 -2.24
CA VAL A 20 -9.14 -21.50 -0.95
C VAL A 20 -9.91 -20.23 -1.29
N GLU A 21 -11.23 -20.40 -1.42
CA GLU A 21 -12.19 -19.31 -1.28
C GLU A 21 -11.76 -18.53 -0.04
N ALA A 22 -11.14 -17.37 -0.28
CA ALA A 22 -11.02 -16.36 0.75
C ALA A 22 -12.45 -16.13 1.25
N PRO A 23 -12.70 -16.10 2.57
CA PRO A 23 -14.01 -15.71 3.03
C PRO A 23 -14.26 -14.33 2.45
N THR A 24 -15.25 -14.23 1.56
CA THR A 24 -15.92 -12.98 1.25
C THR A 24 -16.54 -12.53 2.56
N GLN A 25 -15.73 -11.89 3.41
CA GLN A 25 -16.25 -10.91 4.35
C GLN A 25 -16.86 -9.86 3.45
N ALA A 26 -18.19 -9.89 3.35
CA ALA A 26 -18.94 -8.73 2.97
C ALA A 26 -18.52 -7.66 3.98
N SER A 27 -17.55 -6.83 3.60
CA SER A 27 -17.23 -5.63 4.35
C SER A 27 -18.51 -4.82 4.37
N GLU A 28 -19.17 -4.78 5.52
CA GLU A 28 -20.10 -3.70 5.79
C GLU A 28 -19.37 -2.40 5.43
N PRO A 29 -20.02 -1.46 4.72
CA PRO A 29 -19.39 -0.21 4.36
C PRO A 29 -18.80 0.40 5.63
N ALA A 30 -17.48 0.59 5.66
CA ALA A 30 -16.84 1.23 6.80
C ALA A 30 -17.49 2.60 6.98
N ALA A 31 -17.95 2.88 8.19
CA ALA A 31 -18.51 4.18 8.50
C ALA A 31 -17.44 5.25 8.21
N ALA A 32 -17.83 6.33 7.53
CA ALA A 32 -16.90 7.40 7.22
C ALA A 32 -16.24 7.91 8.51
N PRO A 33 -14.92 8.13 8.52
CA PRO A 33 -14.22 8.66 9.68
C PRO A 33 -14.80 10.03 10.08
N SER A 34 -14.84 10.28 11.38
CA SER A 34 -15.43 11.48 11.99
C SER A 34 -14.57 11.97 13.16
N GLY A 35 -14.67 13.27 13.48
CA GLY A 35 -13.85 13.91 14.51
C GLY A 35 -12.61 14.61 13.94
N GLU A 36 -11.75 15.09 14.84
CA GLU A 36 -10.54 15.84 14.47
C GLU A 36 -9.48 14.91 13.86
N ALA A 37 -8.83 15.39 12.79
CA ALA A 37 -7.86 14.61 12.04
C ALA A 37 -6.61 14.32 12.86
N ILE A 38 -6.09 13.10 12.67
CA ILE A 38 -4.78 12.72 13.19
C ILE A 38 -3.75 13.17 12.17
N LEU A 39 -2.94 14.16 12.57
CA LEU A 39 -1.83 14.64 11.75
C LEU A 39 -0.71 13.61 11.73
N PHE A 40 -0.40 13.13 10.53
CA PHE A 40 0.72 12.25 10.25
C PHE A 40 1.85 13.08 9.62
N GLY A 41 2.95 13.22 10.36
CA GLY A 41 4.14 13.89 9.89
C GLY A 41 5.06 12.95 9.11
N MET A 42 5.54 13.38 7.95
CA MET A 42 6.57 12.64 7.20
C MET A 42 7.85 13.45 7.07
N VAL A 43 8.98 12.83 7.43
CA VAL A 43 10.32 13.42 7.26
C VAL A 43 10.98 12.76 6.05
N ALA A 44 11.09 13.50 4.96
CA ALA A 44 11.71 13.03 3.72
C ALA A 44 12.39 14.19 2.96
N PRO A 45 13.38 13.91 2.10
CA PRO A 45 14.05 14.95 1.32
C PRO A 45 13.11 15.44 0.22
N MET A 46 12.37 16.52 0.49
CA MET A 46 11.47 17.13 -0.52
C MET A 46 12.21 17.99 -1.55
N THR A 47 13.49 18.26 -1.33
CA THR A 47 14.32 19.11 -2.17
C THR A 47 15.74 18.58 -2.26
N GLY A 48 16.53 19.12 -3.20
CA GLY A 48 17.91 18.73 -3.44
C GLY A 48 18.04 17.48 -4.31
N ASP A 49 19.24 16.90 -4.35
CA ASP A 49 19.57 15.80 -5.27
C ASP A 49 18.75 14.51 -5.04
N ALA A 50 18.11 14.39 -3.87
CA ALA A 50 17.29 13.24 -3.49
C ALA A 50 15.78 13.55 -3.48
N ALA A 51 15.33 14.68 -4.06
CA ALA A 51 13.92 15.10 -4.06
C ALA A 51 12.97 14.04 -4.62
N ASP A 52 13.39 13.32 -5.66
CA ASP A 52 12.59 12.25 -6.28
C ASP A 52 12.24 11.13 -5.30
N TYR A 53 13.08 10.88 -4.29
CA TYR A 53 12.73 9.93 -3.22
C TYR A 53 11.62 10.50 -2.33
N GLY A 54 11.66 11.79 -1.99
CA GLY A 54 10.61 12.44 -1.21
C GLY A 54 9.24 12.36 -1.89
N VAL A 55 9.18 12.61 -3.20
CA VAL A 55 7.93 12.54 -3.98
C VAL A 55 7.36 11.11 -4.02
N GLN A 56 8.23 10.10 -4.18
CA GLN A 56 7.80 8.70 -4.16
C GLN A 56 7.27 8.28 -2.78
N LEU A 57 7.91 8.77 -1.70
CA LEU A 57 7.45 8.54 -0.33
C LEU A 57 6.10 9.21 -0.08
N GLU A 58 5.94 10.48 -0.47
CA GLU A 58 4.67 11.21 -0.37
C GLU A 58 3.54 10.45 -1.08
N THR A 59 3.79 9.99 -2.31
CA THR A 59 2.80 9.25 -3.10
C THR A 59 2.38 7.95 -2.38
N GLY A 60 3.35 7.20 -1.84
CA GLY A 60 3.07 5.96 -1.13
C GLY A 60 2.34 6.17 0.20
N VAL A 61 2.71 7.21 0.94
CA VAL A 61 2.07 7.57 2.21
C VAL A 61 0.65 8.06 1.97
N GLN A 62 0.43 8.90 0.96
CA GLN A 62 -0.91 9.37 0.61
C GLN A 62 -1.83 8.22 0.21
N LEU A 63 -1.33 7.26 -0.58
CA LEU A 63 -2.10 6.06 -0.93
C LEU A 63 -2.51 5.26 0.33
N ALA A 64 -1.58 5.06 1.26
CA ALA A 64 -1.88 4.36 2.51
C ALA A 64 -2.90 5.12 3.38
N ILE A 65 -2.80 6.45 3.44
CA ILE A 65 -3.77 7.30 4.15
C ILE A 65 -5.16 7.19 3.53
N ASP A 66 -5.25 7.21 2.20
CA ASP A 66 -6.51 7.07 1.48
C ASP A 66 -7.17 5.71 1.78
N GLU A 67 -6.38 4.62 1.76
CA GLU A 67 -6.84 3.28 2.13
C GLU A 67 -7.32 3.20 3.58
N ILE A 68 -6.58 3.79 4.52
CA ILE A 68 -6.93 3.85 5.94
C ILE A 68 -8.23 4.63 6.15
N ASN A 69 -8.36 5.80 5.53
CA ASN A 69 -9.55 6.63 5.64
C ASN A 69 -10.77 5.96 4.99
N ALA A 70 -10.58 5.26 3.86
CA ALA A 70 -11.63 4.45 3.24
C ALA A 70 -12.07 3.27 4.13
N ALA A 71 -11.18 2.75 4.97
CA ALA A 71 -11.48 1.72 5.96
C ALA A 71 -12.09 2.26 7.27
N GLY A 72 -12.39 3.56 7.36
CA GLY A 72 -13.00 4.19 8.53
C GLY A 72 -12.01 4.95 9.43
N GLY A 73 -10.76 5.15 8.99
CA GLY A 73 -9.75 5.89 9.72
C GLY A 73 -9.17 5.13 10.92
N ILE A 74 -8.45 5.83 11.79
CA ILE A 74 -7.85 5.26 13.01
C ILE A 74 -8.71 5.66 14.21
N ASP A 75 -9.23 4.67 14.92
CA ASP A 75 -10.23 4.86 15.99
C ASP A 75 -11.45 5.67 15.52
N GLY A 76 -11.82 5.53 14.25
CA GLY A 76 -12.91 6.28 13.64
C GLY A 76 -12.56 7.71 13.24
N ARG A 77 -11.29 8.15 13.34
CA ARG A 77 -10.86 9.50 12.99
C ARG A 77 -10.08 9.53 11.67
N PRO A 78 -10.24 10.60 10.86
CA PRO A 78 -9.49 10.71 9.62
C PRO A 78 -8.01 10.94 9.91
N VAL A 79 -7.15 10.51 8.98
CA VAL A 79 -5.71 10.76 8.99
C VAL A 79 -5.38 11.75 7.88
N GLU A 80 -4.51 12.72 8.17
CA GLU A 80 -4.04 13.71 7.20
C GLU A 80 -2.51 13.76 7.19
N LEU A 81 -1.92 13.89 6.00
CA LEU A 81 -0.48 14.04 5.82
C LEU A 81 -0.09 15.52 5.96
N GLU A 82 0.90 15.82 6.80
CA GLU A 82 1.52 17.14 6.92
C GLU A 82 3.04 17.03 6.76
N ILE A 83 3.63 17.80 5.83
CA ILE A 83 5.04 17.73 5.42
C ILE A 83 5.68 19.10 5.26
#